data_AF-A0A9E5GE81-F1
#
_entry.id   AF-A0A9E5GE81-F1
#
_cell.length_a   1.000
_cell.length_b   1.000
_cell.length_c   1.000
_cell.angle_alpha   90.00
_cell.angle_beta   90.00
_cell.angle_gamma   90.00
#
_symmetry.space_group_name_H-M   'P 1'
#
loop_
_entity.id
_entity.type
_entity.pdbx_description
1 polymer ?
#
loop_
_entity_poly.entity_id
_entity_poly.type
_entity_poly.pdbx_seq_one_letter_code
_entity_poly.pdbx_strand_id
1 'polypeptide(L)'
;MIIRPKAATLLLRLVFLIIGLALVLFPFYITVVTAFKTPQESTQNFFALPSSFNLDNFRTVAQRSNYWRFVFNSTVISVVSVCFIAVLIPMASYAIARNFN
;
A
#
# COMPACT_ATOMS: atom_id res chain seq x y z
N MET A 1 3.77 -23.26 -30.13
CA MET A 1 3.83 -24.45 -29.24
C MET A 1 3.58 -23.98 -27.81
N ILE A 2 2.37 -24.13 -27.29
CA ILE A 2 2.00 -23.68 -25.93
C ILE A 2 2.40 -24.79 -24.96
N ILE A 3 3.47 -24.59 -24.21
CA ILE A 3 3.95 -25.55 -23.20
C ILE A 3 2.95 -25.54 -22.04
N ARG A 4 2.10 -26.56 -21.95
CA ARG A 4 1.21 -26.73 -20.79
C ARG A 4 2.08 -27.05 -19.57
N PRO A 5 2.07 -26.20 -18.51
CA PRO A 5 2.80 -26.53 -17.29
C PRO A 5 2.20 -27.81 -16.70
N LYS A 6 3.06 -28.68 -16.16
CA LYS A 6 2.61 -29.88 -15.44
C LYS A 6 1.74 -29.42 -14.25
N ALA A 7 0.67 -30.15 -13.94
CA ALA A 7 -0.29 -29.78 -12.88
C ALA A 7 0.39 -29.44 -11.53
N ALA A 8 1.48 -30.15 -11.20
CA ALA A 8 2.30 -29.87 -10.02
C ALA A 8 2.92 -28.46 -10.00
N THR A 9 3.40 -27.97 -11.14
CA THR A 9 3.98 -26.61 -11.26
C THR A 9 2.91 -25.54 -11.09
N LEU A 10 1.69 -25.80 -11.57
CA LEU A 10 0.55 -24.89 -11.40
C LEU A 10 0.14 -24.81 -9.92
N LEU A 11 0.02 -25.95 -9.23
CA LEU A 11 -0.31 -26.01 -7.82
C LEU A 11 0.73 -25.28 -6.96
N LEU A 12 2.02 -25.53 -7.21
CA LEU A 12 3.09 -24.83 -6.50
C LEU A 12 3.00 -23.31 -6.67
N ARG A 13 2.78 -22.84 -7.91
CA ARG A 13 2.61 -21.42 -8.21
C ARG A 13 1.41 -20.81 -7.47
N LEU A 14 0.28 -21.52 -7.44
CA LEU A 14 -0.93 -21.06 -6.74
C LEU A 14 -0.69 -20.95 -5.23
N VAL A 15 -0.02 -21.93 -4.63
CA VAL A 15 0.34 -21.88 -3.20
C VAL A 15 1.21 -20.67 -2.89
N PHE A 16 2.25 -20.40 -3.70
CA PHE A 16 3.08 -19.21 -3.53
C PHE A 16 2.29 -17.90 -3.67
N LEU A 17 1.38 -17.82 -4.65
CA LEU A 17 0.53 -16.64 -4.84
C LEU A 17 -0.42 -16.43 -3.65
N ILE A 18 -1.03 -17.49 -3.13
CA ILE A 18 -1.94 -17.42 -1.97
C ILE A 18 -1.17 -16.98 -0.73
N ILE A 19 0.03 -17.52 -0.50
CA ILE A 19 0.89 -17.12 0.63
C ILE A 19 1.28 -15.65 0.49
N GLY A 20 1.77 -15.23 -0.68
CA GLY A 20 2.12 -13.83 -0.94
C GLY A 20 0.94 -12.89 -0.74
N LEU A 21 -0.25 -13.28 -1.20
CA LEU A 21 -1.48 -12.53 -0.98
C LEU A 21 -1.82 -12.43 0.51
N ALA A 22 -1.76 -13.53 1.25
CA ALA A 22 -2.04 -13.54 2.68
C ALA A 22 -1.05 -12.64 3.46
N LEU A 23 0.22 -12.64 3.09
CA LEU A 23 1.25 -11.78 3.70
C LEU A 23 0.98 -10.29 3.47
N VAL A 24 0.41 -9.91 2.33
CA VAL A 24 0.03 -8.51 2.04
C VAL A 24 -1.28 -8.14 2.71
N LEU A 25 -2.29 -9.03 2.64
CA LEU A 25 -3.63 -8.75 3.16
C LEU A 25 -3.70 -8.77 4.68
N PHE A 26 -2.86 -9.55 5.36
CA PHE A 26 -2.88 -9.64 6.81
C PHE A 26 -2.59 -8.30 7.52
N PRO A 27 -1.45 -7.60 7.25
CA PRO A 27 -1.21 -6.29 7.85
C PRO A 27 -2.20 -5.22 7.36
N PHE A 28 -2.69 -5.33 6.13
CA PHE A 28 -3.72 -4.44 5.61
C PHE A 28 -5.05 -4.59 6.39
N TYR A 29 -5.48 -5.83 6.64
CA TYR A 29 -6.64 -6.15 7.48
C TYR A 29 -6.51 -5.51 8.86
N ILE A 30 -5.37 -5.68 9.52
CA ILE A 30 -5.12 -5.09 10.84
C ILE A 30 -5.20 -3.56 10.79
N THR A 31 -4.62 -2.94 9.76
CA THR A 31 -4.65 -1.48 9.60
C THR A 31 -6.08 -0.97 9.46
N VAL A 32 -6.89 -1.62 8.62
CA VAL A 32 -8.29 -1.24 8.39
C VAL A 32 -9.11 -1.43 9.66
N VAL A 33 -9.02 -2.60 10.30
CA VAL A 33 -9.77 -2.90 11.53
C VAL A 33 -9.40 -1.94 12.66
N THR A 34 -8.12 -1.65 12.85
CA THR A 34 -7.66 -0.74 13.90
C THR A 34 -8.13 0.70 13.68
N ALA A 35 -8.28 1.14 12.43
CA ALA A 35 -8.79 2.47 12.12
C ALA A 35 -10.22 2.70 12.66
N PHE A 36 -11.03 1.63 12.73
CA PHE A 36 -12.41 1.67 13.23
C PHE A 36 -12.59 1.23 14.70
N LYS A 37 -11.50 0.83 15.39
CA LYS A 37 -11.54 0.43 16.81
C LYS A 37 -11.21 1.57 17.73
N THR A 38 -11.78 1.56 18.94
CA THR A 38 -11.27 2.41 20.02
C THR A 38 -9.84 1.98 20.44
N PRO A 39 -9.05 2.88 21.03
CA PRO A 39 -7.73 2.52 21.58
C PRO A 39 -7.81 1.37 22.58
N GLN A 40 -8.85 1.35 23.42
CA GLN A 40 -9.09 0.33 24.43
C GLN A 40 -9.34 -1.05 23.81
N GLU A 41 -10.17 -1.14 22.77
CA GLU A 41 -10.43 -2.40 22.05
C GLU A 41 -9.18 -2.94 21.35
N SER A 42 -8.36 -2.04 20.80
CA SER A 42 -7.11 -2.41 20.14
C SER A 42 -6.10 -3.02 21.11
N THR A 43 -6.07 -2.55 22.37
CA THR A 43 -5.20 -3.11 23.41
C THR A 43 -5.72 -4.45 23.96
N GLN A 44 -7.04 -4.62 24.07
CA GLN A 44 -7.62 -5.86 24.59
C GLN A 44 -7.59 -7.01 23.57
N ASN A 45 -7.97 -6.75 22.32
CA ASN A 45 -8.01 -7.77 21.28
C ASN A 45 -7.56 -7.19 19.94
N PHE A 46 -6.28 -7.34 19.63
CA PHE A 46 -5.68 -6.79 18.43
C PHE A 46 -6.26 -7.38 17.13
N PHE A 47 -6.44 -8.71 17.08
CA PHE A 47 -6.88 -9.43 15.87
C PHE A 47 -8.40 -9.50 15.66
N ALA A 48 -9.20 -9.18 16.68
CA ALA A 48 -10.66 -9.27 16.61
C ALA A 48 -11.26 -8.22 15.66
N LEU A 49 -12.49 -8.42 15.20
CA LEU A 49 -13.24 -7.37 14.50
C LEU A 49 -13.64 -6.23 15.46
N PRO A 50 -13.92 -5.01 14.97
CA PRO A 50 -14.39 -3.93 15.82
C PRO A 50 -15.78 -4.26 16.38
N SER A 51 -16.05 -3.94 17.66
CA SER A 51 -17.38 -4.18 18.25
C SER A 51 -18.44 -3.21 17.73
N SER A 52 -18.01 -2.02 17.33
CA SER A 52 -18.85 -0.98 16.73
C SER A 52 -18.06 -0.22 15.66
N PHE A 53 -18.78 0.38 14.71
CA PHE A 53 -18.15 1.15 13.64
C PHE A 53 -17.79 2.55 14.15
N ASN A 54 -16.62 2.72 14.76
CA ASN A 54 -16.20 3.98 15.34
C ASN A 54 -15.50 4.88 14.28
N LEU A 55 -16.03 6.09 14.09
CA LEU A 55 -15.47 7.10 13.19
C LEU A 55 -14.74 8.24 13.94
N ASP A 56 -14.67 8.17 15.27
CA ASP A 56 -14.08 9.23 16.08
C ASP A 56 -12.57 9.32 15.87
N ASN A 57 -11.89 8.22 15.55
CA ASN A 57 -10.49 8.23 15.17
C ASN A 57 -10.24 9.12 13.94
N PHE A 58 -11.09 9.01 12.91
CA PHE A 58 -10.99 9.85 11.71
C PHE A 58 -11.29 11.31 12.03
N ARG A 59 -12.32 11.58 12.82
CA ARG A 59 -12.66 12.95 13.26
C ARG A 59 -11.53 13.58 14.06
N THR A 60 -10.95 12.83 14.99
CA THR A 60 -9.83 13.26 15.83
C THR A 60 -8.65 13.66 14.98
N VAL A 61 -8.27 12.83 13.99
CA VAL A 61 -7.16 13.12 13.08
C VAL A 61 -7.48 14.32 12.18
N ALA A 62 -8.69 14.41 11.62
CA ALA A 62 -9.10 15.52 10.76
C ALA A 62 -9.15 16.87 11.49
N GLN A 63 -9.41 16.87 12.80
CA GLN A 63 -9.41 18.06 13.65
C GLN A 63 -8.02 18.46 14.15
N ARG A 64 -6.98 17.62 13.97
CA ARG A 64 -5.62 18.03 14.30
C ARG A 64 -5.21 19.17 13.39
N SER A 65 -4.87 20.32 14.00
CA SER A 65 -4.56 21.59 13.32
C SER A 65 -3.61 21.45 12.12
N ASN A 66 -2.61 20.56 12.19
CA ASN A 66 -1.61 20.39 11.13
C ASN A 66 -1.89 19.23 10.15
N TYR A 67 -2.94 18.43 10.32
CA TYR A 67 -3.16 17.22 9.52
C TYR A 67 -3.31 17.55 8.02
N TRP A 68 -4.18 18.50 7.68
CA TRP A 68 -4.40 18.93 6.29
C TRP A 68 -3.15 19.53 5.66
N ARG A 69 -2.35 20.25 6.45
CA ARG A 69 -1.06 20.79 5.99
C ARG A 69 -0.08 19.67 5.65
N PHE A 70 -0.02 18.60 6.44
CA PHE A 70 0.83 17.45 6.15
C PHE A 70 0.38 16.70 4.90
N VAL A 71 -0.93 16.50 4.73
CA VAL A 71 -1.48 15.89 3.50
C VAL A 71 -1.10 16.73 2.28
N PHE A 72 -1.35 18.05 2.34
CA PHE A 72 -1.04 18.95 1.23
C PHE A 72 0.45 18.97 0.90
N ASN A 73 1.33 19.11 1.90
CA ASN A 73 2.78 19.12 1.68
C ASN A 73 3.26 17.83 1.01
N SER A 74 2.82 16.67 1.50
CA SER A 74 3.19 15.37 0.92
C SER A 74 2.68 15.22 -0.51
N THR A 75 1.44 15.65 -0.78
CA THR A 75 0.87 15.62 -2.13
C THR A 75 1.64 16.53 -3.08
N VAL A 76 1.96 17.77 -2.68
CA VAL A 76 2.71 18.71 -3.51
C VAL A 76 4.09 18.15 -3.84
N ILE A 77 4.82 17.67 -2.83
CA ILE A 77 6.15 17.07 -3.04
C ILE A 77 6.05 15.88 -3.99
N SER A 78 5.10 14.96 -3.76
CA SER A 78 4.92 13.77 -4.60
C SER A 78 4.60 14.13 -6.05
N VAL A 79 3.65 15.04 -6.30
CA VAL A 79 3.27 15.44 -7.66
C VAL A 79 4.43 16.11 -8.37
N VAL A 80 5.09 17.08 -7.72
CA VAL A 80 6.23 17.79 -8.30
C VAL A 80 7.36 16.81 -8.62
N SER A 81 7.70 15.90 -7.70
CA SER A 81 8.71 14.86 -7.94
C SER A 81 8.36 13.97 -9.11
N VAL A 82 7.11 13.47 -9.20
CA VAL A 82 6.67 12.62 -10.31
C VAL A 82 6.72 13.37 -11.64
N CYS A 83 6.34 14.65 -11.68
CA CYS A 83 6.44 15.48 -12.88
C CYS A 83 7.89 15.59 -13.37
N PHE A 84 8.83 15.90 -12.47
CA PHE A 84 10.25 15.96 -12.82
C PHE A 84 10.78 14.60 -13.28
N ILE A 85 10.43 13.53 -12.56
CA ILE A 85 10.81 12.16 -12.92
C ILE A 85 10.30 11.80 -14.32
N ALA A 86 9.05 12.10 -14.62
CA ALA A 86 8.42 11.77 -15.90
C ALA A 86 9.08 12.50 -17.10
N VAL A 87 9.68 13.66 -16.88
CA VAL A 87 10.40 14.40 -17.94
C VAL A 87 11.86 13.96 -17.99
N LEU A 88 12.55 13.99 -16.86
CA LEU A 88 14.00 13.81 -16.80
C LEU A 88 14.44 12.36 -16.99
N ILE A 89 13.72 11.39 -16.40
CA ILE A 89 14.12 9.97 -16.49
C ILE A 89 14.07 9.47 -17.94
N PRO A 90 12.99 9.66 -18.73
CA PRO A 90 12.98 9.17 -20.10
C PRO A 90 14.07 9.80 -20.98
N MET A 91 14.36 11.10 -20.81
CA MET A 91 15.44 11.78 -21.52
C MET A 91 16.81 11.16 -21.20
N ALA A 92 17.09 10.92 -19.92
CA ALA A 92 18.33 10.28 -19.48
C ALA A 92 18.40 8.82 -19.93
N SER A 93 17.31 8.05 -19.75
CA SER A 93 17.22 6.65 -20.17
C SER A 93 17.42 6.48 -21.68
N TYR A 94 16.89 7.39 -22.50
CA TYR A 94 17.10 7.35 -23.95
C TYR A 94 18.57 7.60 -24.32
N ALA A 95 19.19 8.63 -23.73
CA ALA A 95 20.60 8.93 -23.97
C ALA A 95 21.51 7.77 -23.56
N ILE A 96 21.25 7.13 -22.41
CA ILE A 96 21.96 5.94 -21.94
C ILE A 96 21.74 4.76 -22.90
N ALA A 97 20.49 4.44 -23.23
CA ALA A 97 20.15 3.30 -24.07
C ALA A 97 20.74 3.38 -25.48
N ARG A 98 21.03 4.60 -25.99
CA ARG A 98 21.55 4.80 -27.34
C ARG A 98 23.03 5.16 -27.44
N ASN A 99 23.67 5.62 -26.37
CA ASN A 99 25.10 5.97 -26.35
C ASN A 99 25.98 5.01 -25.54
N PHE A 100 25.42 3.94 -24.96
CA PHE A 100 26.22 2.82 -24.44
C PHE A 100 26.73 1.98 -25.63
N ASN A 101 27.93 2.33 -26.12
CA ASN A 101 28.71 1.55 -27.08
C ASN A 101 30.02 1.10 -26.43
#